data_AF-A0AAX2I6D2-F1
#
_entry.id   AF-A0AAX2I6D2-F1
#
_cell.length_a   1.000
_cell.length_b   1.000
_cell.length_c   1.000
_cell.angle_alpha   90.00
_cell.angle_beta   90.00
_cell.angle_gamma   90.00
#
_symmetry.space_group_name_H-M   'P 1'
#
loop_
_entity.id
_entity.type
_entity.pdbx_description
1 polymer ?
#
loop_
_entity_poly.entity_id
_entity_poly.type
_entity_poly.pdbx_seq_one_letter_code
_entity_poly.pdbx_strand_id
1 'polypeptide(L)' 'MRKIRFNEHEIIAVLKFVEAGRTVKYVCRQSAIF' A
#
# COMPACT_ATOMS: atom_id res chain seq x y z
N MET A 1 2.36 4.20 17.60
CA MET A 1 1.96 3.99 16.19
C MET A 1 3.20 3.63 15.37
N ARG A 2 3.32 2.40 14.86
CA ARG A 2 4.40 2.04 13.92
C ARG A 2 4.04 2.59 12.54
N LYS A 3 4.88 3.47 11.98
CA LYS A 3 4.75 3.88 10.59
C LYS A 3 5.37 2.80 9.71
N ILE A 4 4.56 2.17 8.85
CA ILE A 4 5.08 1.34 7.76
C ILE A 4 5.79 2.28 6.79
N ARG A 5 7.05 1.97 6.49
CA ARG A 5 7.83 2.70 5.48
C ARG A 5 7.64 1.99 4.16
N PHE A 6 6.99 2.67 3.23
CA PHE A 6 6.87 2.22 1.85
C PHE A 6 8.02 2.81 1.04
N ASN A 7 8.54 2.04 0.08
CA ASN A 7 9.43 2.56 -0.95
C ASN A 7 8.62 3.32 -2.01
N GLU A 8 9.28 4.14 -2.83
CA GLU A 8 8.62 4.93 -3.89
C GLU A 8 7.76 4.04 -4.82
N HIS A 9 8.30 2.89 -5.22
CA HIS A 9 7.59 1.90 -6.02
C HIS A 9 6.31 1.38 -5.34
N GLU A 10 6.38 1.11 -4.03
CA GLU A 10 5.24 0.63 -3.26
C GLU A 10 4.17 1.72 -3.13
N ILE A 11 4.56 2.99 -2.95
CA ILE A 11 3.64 4.13 -2.90
C ILE A 11 2.88 4.27 -4.22
N ILE A 12 3.58 4.17 -5.36
CA ILE A 12 2.97 4.23 -6.69
C ILE A 12 2.00 3.07 -6.90
N ALA A 13 2.37 1.85 -6.46
CA ALA A 13 1.50 0.68 -6.55
C ALA A 13 0.23 0.83 -5.69
N VAL A 14 0.36 1.37 -4.47
CA VAL A 14 -0.77 1.68 -3.58
C VAL A 14 -1.70 2.68 -4.24
N LEU A 15 -1.17 3.78 -4.79
CA LEU A 15 -1.95 4.81 -5.45
C LEU A 15 -2.75 4.25 -6.62
N LYS A 16 -2.11 3.47 -7.50
CA LYS A 16 -2.80 2.80 -8.62
C LYS A 16 -3.91 1.86 -8.14
N PHE A 17 -3.70 1.15 -7.04
CA PHE A 17 -4.72 0.29 -6.44
C PHE A 17 -5.94 1.11 -5.96
N VAL A 18 -5.68 2.23 -5.28
CA VAL A 18 -6.74 3.14 -4.80
C VAL A 18 -7.51 3.77 -5.97
N GLU A 19 -6.81 4.22 -7.01
CA GLU A 19 -7.43 4.75 -8.23
C GLU A 19 -8.29 3.70 -8.94
N ALA A 20 -7.88 2.43 -8.93
CA ALA A 20 -8.67 1.31 -9.43
C ALA A 20 -9.84 0.91 -8.51
N GLY A 21 -10.15 1.70 -7.48
CA GLY A 21 -11.25 1.46 -6.54
C GLY A 21 -10.97 0.33 -5.53
N ARG A 22 -9.74 -0.16 -5.43
CA ARG A 22 -9.36 -1.17 -4.44
C ARG A 22 -9.06 -0.50 -3.10
N THR A 23 -9.51 -1.12 -2.02
CA THR A 23 -9.35 -0.56 -0.68
C THR A 23 -7.90 -0.67 -0.21
N VAL A 24 -7.34 0.43 0.30
CA VAL A 24 -6.01 0.54 0.95
C VAL A 24 -5.77 -0.53 2.01
N LYS A 25 -6.82 -1.03 2.67
CA LYS A 25 -6.76 -2.11 3.66
C LYS A 25 -6.13 -3.40 3.12
N TYR A 26 -6.33 -3.71 1.84
CA TYR A 26 -5.76 -4.91 1.21
C TYR A 26 -4.26 -4.73 0.91
N VAL A 27 -3.89 -3.52 0.49
CA VAL A 27 -2.50 -3.17 0.15
C VAL A 27 -1.62 -3.11 1.40
N CYS A 28 -2.11 -2.48 2.47
CA CYS A 28 -1.39 -2.45 3.76
C CYS A 28 -1.25 -3.84 4.38
N ARG A 29 -2.15 -4.79 4.07
CA ARG A 29 -2.02 -6.19 4.53
C ARG A 29 -0.95 -6.95 3.73
N GLN A 30 -0.82 -6.71 2.43
CA GLN A 30 0.25 -7.32 1.61
C GLN A 30 1.63 -6.76 1.94
N SER A 31 1.74 -5.44 2.08
CA SER A 31 3.03 -4.77 2.34
C SER A 31 3.52 -4.95 3.79
N ALA A 32 2.66 -5.41 4.72
CA ALA A 32 3.07 -5.77 6.08
C ALA A 32 3.56 -7.23 6.22
N ILE A 33 3.49 -8.02 5.13
CA ILE A 33 4.00 -9.41 5.07
C ILE A 33 5.43 -9.44 4.49
N PHE A 34 5.87 -8.37 3.83
CA PHE A 34 7.24 -8.19 3.34
C PHE A 34 8.05 -7.22 4.20
#